data_AF-A0AAU4I8G6-F1
#
_entry.id   AF-A0AAU4I8G6-F1
#
_cell.length_a   1.000
_cell.length_b   1.000
_cell.length_c   1.000
_cell.angle_alpha   90.00
_cell.angle_beta   90.00
_cell.angle_gamma   90.00
#
_symmetry.space_group_name_H-M   'P 1'
#
loop_
_entity.id
_entity.type
_entity.pdbx_description
1 polymer ?
#
loop_
_entity_poly.entity_id
_entity_poly.type
_entity_poly.pdbx_seq_one_letter_code
_entity_poly.pdbx_strand_id
1 'polypeptide(L)'
;MLTLNEAVETAHPYLARAFAHEPWTVVVQPQLSEEHDLAWIIRYVTRQRVDTTAAAGPLTTMVLVPKDGAPVRFPPSHLPLGEYFAYVRHGGWDTAGLARTVRAEPWQTALQWLLTTYRGLVELASTAPVAEDAGTWLFACRSIEQPGSPRTPMLAASVVVPKDLGVPFHPAADHPWGDAAAYTQNPVERDPEGQALRLNSRGCVVTVAAAIAGRPSTPLPWQPAHEAPGWWQLLLRRYFPTAEQVRCADWDEVITQAEESGPGTQGVVWVRREIRGTEVSGHLVYAHNNNGAVVFLDGMTGGLARLDTVGLRELVFARIRAGAPRHGTARRFRGRGGRSA
;
A
#
# COMPACT_ATOMS: atom_id res chain seq x y z
N MET A 1 2.33 -17.29 27.12
CA MET A 1 3.24 -16.34 26.44
C MET A 1 4.64 -16.82 26.75
N LEU A 2 5.47 -17.08 25.74
CA LEU A 2 6.83 -17.58 25.92
C LEU A 2 7.71 -16.49 26.55
N THR A 3 8.27 -16.75 27.72
CA THR A 3 9.16 -15.82 28.44
C THR A 3 10.59 -15.88 27.89
N LEU A 4 11.42 -14.87 28.20
CA LEU A 4 12.83 -14.85 27.82
C LEU A 4 13.58 -16.08 28.35
N ASN A 5 13.34 -16.47 29.61
CA ASN A 5 14.01 -17.63 30.21
C ASN A 5 13.65 -18.92 29.48
N GLU A 6 12.35 -19.14 29.20
CA GLU A 6 11.92 -20.31 28.43
C GLU A 6 12.51 -20.31 27.01
N ALA A 7 12.61 -19.14 26.37
CA ALA A 7 13.22 -19.01 25.05
C ALA A 7 14.73 -19.34 25.08
N VAL A 8 15.45 -18.86 26.09
CA VAL A 8 16.88 -19.17 26.30
C VAL A 8 17.07 -20.67 26.53
N GLU A 9 16.28 -21.28 27.41
CA GLU A 9 16.31 -22.73 27.67
C GLU A 9 16.01 -23.54 26.41
N THR A 10 15.09 -23.05 25.56
CA THR A 10 14.77 -23.69 24.27
C THR A 10 15.90 -23.53 23.25
N ALA A 11 16.61 -22.40 23.25
CA ALA A 11 17.72 -22.13 22.34
C ALA A 11 18.98 -22.94 22.67
N HIS A 12 19.25 -23.22 23.94
CA HIS A 12 20.43 -23.95 24.40
C HIS A 12 20.66 -25.30 23.69
N PRO A 13 19.71 -26.27 23.69
CA PRO A 13 19.92 -27.57 23.04
C PRO A 13 20.01 -27.45 21.52
N TYR A 14 19.40 -26.43 20.92
CA TYR A 14 19.55 -26.17 19.50
C TYR A 14 20.98 -25.72 19.16
N LEU A 15 21.51 -24.72 19.90
CA LEU A 15 22.87 -24.22 19.72
C LEU A 15 23.92 -25.30 20.01
N ALA A 16 23.73 -26.09 21.07
CA ALA A 16 24.62 -27.19 21.42
C ALA A 16 24.70 -28.25 20.30
N ARG A 17 23.58 -28.57 19.64
CA ARG A 17 23.56 -29.48 18.49
C ARG A 17 24.17 -28.84 17.24
N ALA A 18 23.83 -27.59 16.96
CA ALA A 18 24.31 -26.89 15.76
C ALA A 18 25.85 -26.76 15.73
N PHE A 19 26.48 -26.65 16.90
CA PHE A 19 27.93 -26.47 17.04
C PHE A 19 28.62 -27.67 17.71
N ALA A 20 27.99 -28.85 17.73
CA ALA A 20 28.52 -30.03 18.44
C ALA A 20 29.90 -30.49 17.96
N HIS A 21 30.27 -30.16 16.73
CA HIS A 21 31.54 -30.54 16.10
C HIS A 21 32.56 -29.39 16.06
N GLU A 22 32.19 -28.22 16.55
CA GLU A 22 33.06 -27.06 16.56
C GLU A 22 33.84 -26.98 17.87
N PRO A 23 35.07 -26.44 17.88
CA PRO A 23 35.88 -26.29 19.10
C PRO A 23 35.39 -25.14 20.00
N TRP A 24 34.25 -24.53 19.68
CA TRP A 24 33.77 -23.31 20.33
C TRP A 24 32.81 -23.61 21.48
N THR A 25 32.91 -22.83 22.55
CA THR A 25 31.92 -22.87 23.64
C THR A 25 30.92 -21.75 23.41
N VAL A 26 29.66 -22.09 23.15
CA VAL A 26 28.59 -21.09 22.98
C VAL A 26 28.13 -20.55 24.32
N VAL A 27 28.01 -19.23 24.42
CA VAL A 27 27.50 -18.48 25.57
C VAL A 27 26.31 -17.66 25.11
N VAL A 28 25.12 -17.96 25.62
CA VAL A 28 23.91 -17.18 25.36
C VAL A 28 23.97 -15.87 26.14
N GLN A 29 23.45 -14.79 25.56
CA GLN A 29 23.47 -13.44 26.12
C GLN A 29 22.03 -12.92 26.30
N PRO A 30 21.32 -13.33 27.37
CA PRO A 30 19.92 -12.95 27.58
C PRO A 30 19.70 -11.43 27.63
N GLN A 31 20.67 -10.68 28.15
CA GLN A 31 20.58 -9.21 28.29
C GLN A 31 20.66 -8.47 26.96
N LEU A 32 21.20 -9.11 25.91
CA LEU A 32 21.25 -8.59 24.54
C LEU A 32 20.17 -9.19 23.66
N SER A 33 19.36 -10.09 24.21
CA SER A 33 18.29 -10.75 23.46
C SER A 33 17.05 -9.85 23.44
N GLU A 34 16.37 -9.84 22.31
CA GLU A 34 15.28 -8.91 22.03
C GLU A 34 13.97 -9.68 21.83
N GLU A 35 12.88 -9.12 22.35
CA GLU A 35 11.55 -9.64 22.07
C GLU A 35 11.03 -9.06 20.76
N HIS A 36 10.57 -9.93 19.86
CA HIS A 36 9.81 -9.54 18.69
C HIS A 36 8.42 -10.19 18.74
N ASP A 37 7.42 -9.63 18.04
CA ASP A 37 6.03 -10.10 18.08
C ASP A 37 5.91 -11.60 17.73
N LEU A 38 6.74 -12.07 16.80
CA LEU A 38 6.72 -13.45 16.29
C LEU A 38 7.69 -14.41 17.00
N ALA A 39 8.76 -13.89 17.62
CA ALA A 39 9.83 -14.72 18.17
C ALA A 39 10.67 -13.97 19.21
N TRP A 40 11.39 -14.71 20.05
CA TRP A 40 12.55 -14.18 20.75
C TRP A 40 13.78 -14.23 19.84
N ILE A 41 14.54 -13.14 19.79
CA ILE A 41 15.83 -13.05 19.11
C ILE A 41 16.91 -13.29 20.16
N ILE A 42 17.37 -14.54 20.26
CA ILE A 42 18.34 -14.94 21.27
C ILE A 42 19.75 -14.69 20.75
N ARG A 43 20.47 -13.77 21.39
CA ARG A 43 21.88 -13.48 21.10
C ARG A 43 22.78 -14.52 21.76
N TYR A 44 23.85 -14.87 21.06
CA TYR A 44 24.90 -15.70 21.62
C TYR A 44 26.25 -15.33 21.03
N VAL A 45 27.30 -15.70 21.74
CA VAL A 45 28.69 -15.49 21.36
C VAL A 45 29.49 -16.75 21.65
N THR A 46 30.68 -16.87 21.08
CA THR A 46 31.65 -17.91 21.47
C THR A 46 32.48 -17.39 22.64
N ARG A 47 32.77 -18.23 23.64
CA ARG A 47 33.64 -17.88 24.77
C ARG A 47 35.00 -17.37 24.28
N GLN A 48 35.54 -17.99 23.24
CA GLN A 48 36.79 -17.59 22.60
C GLN A 48 36.77 -16.13 22.11
N ARG A 49 35.63 -15.64 21.61
CA ARG A 49 35.46 -14.25 21.16
C ARG A 49 35.21 -13.27 22.30
N VAL A 50 34.79 -13.76 23.46
CA VAL A 50 34.72 -12.96 24.70
C VAL A 50 36.12 -12.82 25.30
N ASP A 51 36.88 -13.92 25.32
CA ASP A 51 38.19 -14.00 25.96
C ASP A 51 39.33 -13.45 25.10
N THR A 52 39.15 -13.40 23.78
CA THR A 52 40.16 -12.92 22.83
C THR A 52 39.58 -11.87 21.88
N THR A 53 40.42 -10.92 21.43
CA THR A 53 40.04 -9.94 20.39
C THR A 53 40.02 -10.54 18.98
N ALA A 54 40.28 -11.84 18.83
CA ALA A 54 40.29 -12.52 17.55
C ALA A 54 38.86 -12.85 17.08
N ALA A 55 38.63 -12.73 15.76
CA ALA A 55 37.36 -13.07 15.13
C ALA A 55 37.19 -14.60 15.00
N ALA A 56 37.04 -15.30 16.11
CA ALA A 56 36.76 -16.74 16.15
C ALA A 56 35.27 -17.00 16.43
N GLY A 57 34.58 -17.69 15.53
CA GLY A 57 33.19 -18.15 15.73
C GLY A 57 32.29 -18.00 14.50
N PRO A 58 31.00 -18.36 14.63
CA PRO A 58 30.05 -18.32 13.54
C PRO A 58 29.74 -16.87 13.11
N LEU A 59 29.44 -16.71 11.82
CA LEU A 59 29.00 -15.43 11.25
C LEU A 59 27.67 -14.96 11.87
N THR A 60 26.74 -15.88 12.05
CA THR A 60 25.43 -15.60 12.66
C THR A 60 25.53 -15.74 14.17
N THR A 61 25.35 -14.66 14.93
CA THR A 61 25.44 -14.62 16.40
C THR A 61 24.07 -14.56 17.09
N MET A 62 23.03 -15.06 16.42
CA MET A 62 21.68 -15.10 16.96
C MET A 62 20.89 -16.31 16.46
N VAL A 63 19.92 -16.75 17.25
CA VAL A 63 18.89 -17.71 16.85
C VAL A 63 17.51 -17.14 17.13
N LEU A 64 16.54 -17.55 16.34
CA LEU A 64 15.14 -17.21 16.54
C LEU A 64 14.46 -18.34 17.27
N VAL A 65 13.72 -18.01 18.33
CA VAL A 65 12.84 -18.92 19.04
C VAL A 65 11.40 -18.48 18.78
N PRO A 66 10.71 -19.12 17.82
CA PRO A 66 9.33 -18.80 17.47
C PRO A 66 8.37 -18.91 18.65
N LYS A 67 7.45 -17.95 18.77
CA LYS A 67 6.42 -17.93 19.82
C LYS A 67 5.22 -18.83 19.53
N ASP A 68 5.07 -19.27 18.28
CA ASP A 68 4.01 -20.18 17.81
C ASP A 68 4.38 -21.66 17.97
N GLY A 69 5.53 -21.97 18.59
CA GLY A 69 6.01 -23.32 18.81
C GLY A 69 6.75 -23.93 17.61
N ALA A 70 6.95 -23.18 16.52
CA ALA A 70 7.80 -23.63 15.43
C ALA A 70 9.25 -23.85 15.91
N PRO A 71 10.03 -24.73 15.24
CA PRO A 71 11.39 -25.05 15.68
C PRO A 71 12.32 -23.83 15.72
N VAL A 72 13.18 -23.79 16.75
CA VAL A 72 14.32 -22.85 16.83
C VAL A 72 15.12 -22.93 15.54
N ARG A 73 15.52 -21.78 15.00
CA ARG A 73 16.23 -21.70 13.73
C ARG A 73 17.19 -20.52 13.67
N PHE A 74 18.19 -20.64 12.80
CA PHE A 74 18.97 -19.48 12.38
C PHE A 74 18.16 -18.64 11.40
N PRO A 75 18.21 -17.30 11.49
CA PRO A 75 17.68 -16.46 10.43
C PRO A 75 18.51 -16.65 9.14
N PRO A 76 17.91 -16.52 7.96
CA PRO A 76 18.66 -16.47 6.70
C PRO A 76 19.61 -15.27 6.69
N SER A 77 20.88 -15.50 6.37
CA SER A 77 21.92 -14.45 6.39
C SER A 77 21.77 -13.42 5.27
N HIS A 78 21.05 -13.75 4.20
CA HIS A 78 20.82 -12.88 3.04
C HIS A 78 19.63 -11.94 3.20
N LEU A 79 18.85 -12.04 4.29
CA LEU A 79 17.68 -11.19 4.54
C LEU A 79 17.86 -10.37 5.83
N PRO A 80 17.58 -9.05 5.78
CA PRO A 80 17.39 -8.28 7.00
C PRO A 80 16.28 -8.88 7.85
N LEU A 81 16.47 -8.94 9.17
CA LEU A 81 15.57 -9.65 10.06
C LEU A 81 14.12 -9.11 10.05
N GLY A 82 13.97 -7.79 9.94
CA GLY A 82 12.65 -7.16 9.80
C GLY A 82 11.90 -7.59 8.54
N GLU A 83 12.62 -7.75 7.41
CA GLU A 83 12.03 -8.29 6.19
C GLU A 83 11.69 -9.77 6.31
N TYR A 84 12.59 -10.56 6.91
CA TYR A 84 12.34 -11.98 7.17
C TYR A 84 11.04 -12.18 7.97
N PHE A 85 10.83 -11.40 9.03
CA PHE A 85 9.58 -11.46 9.79
C PHE A 85 8.35 -11.02 8.99
N ALA A 86 8.49 -10.10 8.03
CA ALA A 86 7.39 -9.79 7.11
C ALA A 86 7.02 -11.03 6.29
N TYR A 87 7.99 -11.75 5.72
CA TYR A 87 7.71 -13.00 5.00
C TYR A 87 7.10 -14.07 5.90
N VAL A 88 7.60 -14.24 7.13
CA VAL A 88 7.05 -15.21 8.10
C VAL A 88 5.58 -14.91 8.41
N ARG A 89 5.21 -13.62 8.58
CA ARG A 89 3.83 -13.22 8.85
C ARG A 89 2.85 -13.66 7.75
N HIS A 90 3.31 -13.77 6.51
CA HIS A 90 2.46 -14.10 5.37
C HIS A 90 2.54 -15.58 4.98
N GLY A 91 3.74 -16.14 4.84
CA GLY A 91 3.96 -17.50 4.32
C GLY A 91 4.43 -18.52 5.36
N GLY A 92 4.60 -18.11 6.62
CA GLY A 92 5.15 -18.94 7.69
C GLY A 92 6.67 -19.10 7.62
N TRP A 93 7.22 -19.77 8.63
CA TRP A 93 8.67 -19.88 8.83
C TRP A 93 9.41 -20.64 7.72
N ASP A 94 8.75 -21.61 7.09
CA ASP A 94 9.41 -22.54 6.18
C ASP A 94 9.59 -21.98 4.76
N THR A 95 8.68 -21.11 4.32
CA THR A 95 8.77 -20.47 3.00
C THR A 95 9.52 -19.15 3.05
N ALA A 96 9.54 -18.46 4.21
CA ALA A 96 10.12 -17.13 4.35
C ALA A 96 11.60 -17.04 3.94
N GLY A 97 12.37 -18.11 4.15
CA GLY A 97 13.79 -18.17 3.76
C GLY A 97 14.02 -18.23 2.24
N LEU A 98 13.00 -18.54 1.45
CA LEU A 98 13.08 -18.60 -0.01
C LEU A 98 13.00 -17.22 -0.67
N ALA A 99 12.61 -16.18 0.07
CA ALA A 99 12.54 -14.82 -0.46
C ALA A 99 13.92 -14.35 -0.95
N ARG A 100 13.90 -13.60 -2.06
CA ARG A 100 15.10 -13.13 -2.80
C ARG A 100 16.01 -14.27 -3.31
N THR A 101 15.46 -15.46 -3.51
CA THR A 101 16.16 -16.57 -4.16
C THR A 101 15.48 -16.93 -5.49
N VAL A 102 16.11 -17.78 -6.29
CA VAL A 102 15.51 -18.33 -7.52
C VAL A 102 14.28 -19.22 -7.26
N ARG A 103 14.03 -19.58 -5.99
CA ARG A 103 12.86 -20.37 -5.55
C ARG A 103 11.78 -19.50 -4.92
N ALA A 104 11.89 -18.17 -5.02
CA ALA A 104 10.88 -17.27 -4.45
C ALA A 104 9.52 -17.49 -5.12
N GLU A 105 8.47 -17.54 -4.30
CA GLU A 105 7.10 -17.62 -4.79
C GLU A 105 6.60 -16.24 -5.25
N PRO A 106 5.59 -16.15 -6.13
CA PRO A 106 5.13 -14.88 -6.68
C PRO A 106 4.70 -13.85 -5.62
N TRP A 107 4.08 -14.29 -4.52
CA TRP A 107 3.69 -13.40 -3.43
C TRP A 107 4.92 -12.82 -2.69
N GLN A 108 6.06 -13.54 -2.65
CA GLN A 108 7.29 -13.03 -2.04
C GLN A 108 7.87 -11.90 -2.90
N THR A 109 7.80 -12.03 -4.22
CA THR A 109 8.17 -10.98 -5.16
C THR A 109 7.26 -9.75 -5.01
N ALA A 110 5.94 -9.96 -4.88
CA ALA A 110 4.99 -8.88 -4.61
C ALA A 110 5.30 -8.16 -3.28
N LEU A 111 5.49 -8.92 -2.20
CA LEU A 111 5.78 -8.39 -0.88
C LEU A 111 7.12 -7.65 -0.85
N GLN A 112 8.16 -8.19 -1.49
CA GLN A 112 9.45 -7.52 -1.61
C GLN A 112 9.29 -6.14 -2.26
N TRP A 113 8.54 -6.08 -3.36
CA TRP A 113 8.30 -4.83 -4.06
C TRP A 113 7.52 -3.82 -3.19
N LEU A 114 6.54 -4.28 -2.40
CA LEU A 114 5.81 -3.44 -1.45
C LEU A 114 6.70 -2.92 -0.32
N LEU A 115 7.55 -3.77 0.27
CA LEU A 115 8.49 -3.41 1.32
C LEU A 115 9.44 -2.31 0.83
N THR A 116 9.94 -2.42 -0.40
CA THR A 116 10.80 -1.41 -1.02
C THR A 116 10.05 -0.12 -1.35
N THR A 117 8.88 -0.22 -2.00
CA THR A 117 8.10 0.93 -2.48
C THR A 117 7.54 1.76 -1.32
N TYR A 118 7.03 1.09 -0.28
CA TYR A 118 6.32 1.71 0.84
C TYR A 118 7.10 1.73 2.15
N ARG A 119 8.35 1.26 2.15
CA ARG A 119 9.22 1.20 3.35
C ARG A 119 8.56 0.45 4.51
N GLY A 120 7.86 -0.64 4.20
CA GLY A 120 7.17 -1.47 5.18
C GLY A 120 5.83 -0.94 5.69
N LEU A 121 5.24 0.10 5.08
CA LEU A 121 3.91 0.62 5.46
C LEU A 121 2.73 -0.06 4.75
N VAL A 122 3.02 -0.94 3.79
CA VAL A 122 2.03 -1.67 3.00
C VAL A 122 2.40 -3.14 3.00
N GLU A 123 1.37 -3.99 3.11
CA GLU A 123 1.48 -5.44 3.11
C GLU A 123 0.53 -6.08 2.09
N LEU A 124 0.72 -7.36 1.83
CA LEU A 124 -0.25 -8.14 1.07
C LEU A 124 -1.50 -8.42 1.89
N ALA A 125 -2.67 -8.37 1.25
CA ALA A 125 -3.91 -8.80 1.87
C ALA A 125 -3.96 -10.33 2.07
N SER A 126 -3.31 -11.09 1.18
CA SER A 126 -3.20 -12.54 1.21
C SER A 126 -1.99 -13.00 0.39
N THR A 127 -1.48 -14.21 0.65
CA THR A 127 -0.47 -14.88 -0.19
C THR A 127 -1.04 -15.48 -1.47
N ALA A 128 -2.37 -15.63 -1.55
CA ALA A 128 -3.04 -16.07 -2.77
C ALA A 128 -3.31 -14.89 -3.71
N PRO A 129 -3.03 -15.01 -5.02
CA PRO A 129 -3.40 -13.98 -5.99
C PRO A 129 -4.92 -13.85 -6.09
N VAL A 130 -5.41 -12.62 -6.21
CA VAL A 130 -6.84 -12.34 -6.42
C VAL A 130 -7.27 -12.63 -7.86
N ALA A 131 -6.35 -12.48 -8.81
CA ALA A 131 -6.52 -12.86 -10.21
C ALA A 131 -5.18 -13.32 -10.81
N GLU A 132 -5.27 -14.09 -11.88
CA GLU A 132 -4.11 -14.62 -12.60
C GLU A 132 -4.49 -14.77 -14.08
N ASP A 133 -3.56 -14.43 -14.97
CA ASP A 133 -3.67 -14.71 -16.40
C ASP A 133 -2.41 -15.45 -16.91
N ALA A 134 -2.24 -15.54 -18.22
CA ALA A 134 -1.10 -16.23 -18.83
C ALA A 134 0.26 -15.57 -18.55
N GLY A 135 0.28 -14.26 -18.28
CA GLY A 135 1.52 -13.47 -18.16
C GLY A 135 1.76 -12.87 -16.77
N THR A 136 0.75 -12.84 -15.90
CA THR A 136 0.80 -12.09 -14.64
C THR A 136 0.02 -12.75 -13.50
N TRP A 137 0.44 -12.44 -12.29
CA TRP A 137 -0.35 -12.61 -11.07
C TRP A 137 -0.77 -11.24 -10.53
N LEU A 138 -2.01 -11.11 -10.08
CA LEU A 138 -2.51 -9.91 -9.42
C LEU A 138 -2.73 -10.20 -7.94
N PHE A 139 -2.07 -9.44 -7.07
CA PHE A 139 -2.23 -9.50 -5.62
C PHE A 139 -2.95 -8.26 -5.11
N ALA A 140 -3.81 -8.42 -4.11
CA ALA A 140 -4.33 -7.29 -3.35
C ALA A 140 -3.35 -6.87 -2.25
N CYS A 141 -3.23 -5.57 -2.01
CA CYS A 141 -2.39 -5.01 -0.95
C CYS A 141 -3.15 -3.97 -0.13
N ARG A 142 -2.68 -3.72 1.09
CA ARG A 142 -3.31 -2.78 2.03
C ARG A 142 -2.27 -2.10 2.89
N SER A 143 -2.59 -0.89 3.36
CA SER A 143 -1.79 -0.21 4.38
C SER A 143 -1.81 -1.00 5.68
N ILE A 144 -0.67 -1.11 6.34
CA ILE A 144 -0.60 -1.64 7.71
C ILE A 144 -1.30 -0.66 8.64
N GLU A 145 -2.15 -1.19 9.53
CA GLU A 145 -2.85 -0.37 10.52
C GLU A 145 -1.85 0.39 11.41
N GLN A 146 -2.03 1.71 11.50
CA GLN A 146 -1.22 2.58 12.34
C GLN A 146 -2.07 3.10 13.50
N PRO A 147 -1.57 3.06 14.75
CA PRO A 147 -2.27 3.64 15.88
C PRO A 147 -2.67 5.10 15.62
N GLY A 148 -3.93 5.44 15.89
CA GLY A 148 -4.48 6.78 15.68
C GLY A 148 -4.79 7.15 14.21
N SER A 149 -4.55 6.26 13.25
CA SER A 149 -4.90 6.49 11.84
C SER A 149 -6.22 5.84 11.46
N PRO A 150 -7.05 6.46 10.60
CA PRO A 150 -8.28 5.84 10.14
C PRO A 150 -7.99 4.65 9.22
N ARG A 151 -8.79 3.58 9.34
CA ARG A 151 -8.79 2.46 8.40
C ARG A 151 -9.33 2.92 7.05
N THR A 152 -8.45 3.40 6.18
CA THR A 152 -8.77 3.87 4.83
C THR A 152 -8.11 2.93 3.83
N PRO A 153 -8.87 2.23 2.98
CA PRO A 153 -8.29 1.44 1.90
C PRO A 153 -7.36 2.28 1.02
N MET A 154 -6.30 1.66 0.52
CA MET A 154 -5.44 2.27 -0.49
C MET A 154 -6.24 2.48 -1.78
N LEU A 155 -5.88 3.51 -2.53
CA LEU A 155 -6.38 3.69 -3.89
C LEU A 155 -5.64 2.77 -4.86
N ALA A 156 -4.32 2.67 -4.72
CA ALA A 156 -3.47 1.70 -5.42
C ALA A 156 -3.36 0.38 -4.64
N ALA A 157 -4.48 -0.31 -4.42
CA ALA A 157 -4.59 -1.51 -3.59
C ALA A 157 -4.29 -2.84 -4.32
N SER A 158 -3.53 -2.83 -5.41
CA SER A 158 -3.17 -4.06 -6.14
C SER A 158 -1.79 -4.03 -6.75
N VAL A 159 -1.08 -5.15 -6.75
CA VAL A 159 0.24 -5.32 -7.34
C VAL A 159 0.18 -6.40 -8.39
N VAL A 160 0.63 -6.09 -9.60
CA VAL A 160 0.88 -7.05 -10.68
C VAL A 160 2.30 -7.57 -10.54
N VAL A 161 2.45 -8.89 -10.54
CA VAL A 161 3.74 -9.58 -10.63
C VAL A 161 3.82 -10.28 -11.98
N PRO A 162 4.73 -9.85 -12.86
CA PRO A 162 5.00 -10.52 -14.12
C PRO A 162 5.55 -11.95 -13.95
N LYS A 163 5.13 -12.87 -14.83
CA LYS A 163 5.61 -14.27 -14.88
C LYS A 163 6.96 -14.42 -15.60
N ASP A 164 7.34 -13.43 -16.38
CA ASP A 164 8.59 -13.35 -17.15
C ASP A 164 9.76 -12.76 -16.33
N LEU A 165 9.59 -12.65 -15.00
CA LEU A 165 10.54 -12.04 -14.07
C LEU A 165 10.70 -10.51 -14.23
N GLY A 166 9.75 -9.86 -14.93
CA GLY A 166 9.64 -8.40 -14.96
C GLY A 166 9.42 -7.78 -13.58
N VAL A 167 9.69 -6.48 -13.47
CA VAL A 167 9.54 -5.72 -12.23
C VAL A 167 8.04 -5.61 -11.88
N PRO A 168 7.62 -5.92 -10.64
CA PRO A 168 6.23 -5.72 -10.22
C PRO A 168 5.79 -4.26 -10.30
N PHE A 169 4.49 -4.02 -10.46
CA PHE A 169 3.93 -2.68 -10.58
C PHE A 169 2.49 -2.60 -10.08
N HIS A 170 2.03 -1.42 -9.66
CA HIS A 170 0.59 -1.18 -9.49
C HIS A 170 -0.05 -1.03 -10.87
N PRO A 171 -1.16 -1.70 -11.19
CA PRO A 171 -1.86 -1.50 -12.45
C PRO A 171 -2.55 -0.12 -12.49
N ALA A 172 -2.84 0.38 -13.69
CA ALA A 172 -3.49 1.68 -13.89
C ALA A 172 -4.82 1.80 -13.13
N ALA A 173 -5.07 2.95 -12.51
CA ALA A 173 -6.23 3.13 -11.64
C ALA A 173 -7.57 3.12 -12.41
N ASP A 174 -7.60 3.62 -13.64
CA ASP A 174 -8.81 3.70 -14.48
C ASP A 174 -9.27 2.33 -15.00
N HIS A 175 -8.32 1.44 -15.32
CA HIS A 175 -8.62 0.10 -15.83
C HIS A 175 -7.57 -0.96 -15.41
N PRO A 176 -7.54 -1.36 -14.13
CA PRO A 176 -6.50 -2.24 -13.59
C PRO A 176 -6.30 -3.55 -14.37
N TRP A 177 -7.40 -4.20 -14.71
CA TRP A 177 -7.39 -5.49 -15.42
C TRP A 177 -6.96 -5.36 -16.87
N GLY A 178 -7.45 -4.33 -17.57
CA GLY A 178 -7.01 -4.04 -18.92
C GLY A 178 -5.52 -3.72 -18.97
N ASP A 179 -4.98 -3.04 -17.96
CA ASP A 179 -3.55 -2.74 -17.88
C ASP A 179 -2.69 -4.00 -17.64
N ALA A 180 -3.14 -4.90 -16.78
CA ALA A 180 -2.49 -6.19 -16.57
C ALA A 180 -2.54 -7.06 -17.85
N ALA A 181 -3.71 -7.17 -18.49
CA ALA A 181 -3.88 -7.91 -19.73
C ALA A 181 -3.04 -7.32 -20.89
N ALA A 182 -2.94 -5.99 -20.97
CA ALA A 182 -2.07 -5.31 -21.93
C ALA A 182 -0.59 -5.65 -21.73
N TYR A 183 -0.14 -5.80 -20.48
CA TYR A 183 1.21 -6.30 -20.20
C TYR A 183 1.40 -7.72 -20.71
N THR A 184 0.45 -8.62 -20.45
CA THR A 184 0.50 -10.01 -20.94
C THR A 184 0.60 -10.09 -22.47
N GLN A 185 -0.07 -9.19 -23.19
CA GLN A 185 -0.02 -9.13 -24.65
C GLN A 185 1.29 -8.52 -25.17
N ASN A 186 1.86 -7.56 -24.46
CA ASN A 186 3.08 -6.86 -24.85
C ASN A 186 3.95 -6.56 -23.61
N PRO A 187 4.79 -7.52 -23.19
CA PRO A 187 5.61 -7.37 -22.00
C PRO A 187 6.75 -6.41 -22.29
N VAL A 188 6.52 -5.14 -21.97
CA VAL A 188 7.52 -4.07 -22.06
C VAL A 188 7.81 -3.56 -20.66
N GLU A 189 9.08 -3.30 -20.39
CA GLU A 189 9.49 -2.63 -19.15
C GLU A 189 8.72 -1.33 -18.98
N ARG A 190 8.16 -1.15 -17.77
CA ARG A 190 7.31 0.00 -17.45
C ARG A 190 8.19 1.15 -17.00
N ASP A 191 8.17 2.24 -17.75
CA ASP A 191 8.80 3.50 -17.33
C ASP A 191 8.20 4.00 -16.00
N PRO A 192 9.03 4.28 -14.96
CA PRO A 192 8.54 4.72 -13.66
C PRO A 192 7.72 6.02 -13.70
N GLU A 193 8.07 6.98 -14.55
CA GLU A 193 7.34 8.25 -14.65
C GLU A 193 5.96 8.04 -15.29
N GLY A 194 5.91 7.31 -16.41
CA GLY A 194 4.68 6.87 -17.04
C GLY A 194 3.79 6.08 -16.07
N GLN A 195 4.37 5.20 -15.25
CA GLN A 195 3.62 4.44 -14.26
C GLN A 195 3.04 5.35 -13.16
N ALA A 196 3.79 6.34 -12.69
CA ALA A 196 3.31 7.30 -11.71
C ALA A 196 2.13 8.16 -12.22
N LEU A 197 2.09 8.45 -13.53
CA LEU A 197 0.94 9.14 -14.14
C LEU A 197 -0.30 8.25 -14.18
N ARG A 198 -0.13 6.95 -14.49
CA ARG A 198 -1.20 5.93 -14.53
C ARG A 198 -1.80 5.59 -13.16
N LEU A 199 -1.27 6.12 -12.07
CA LEU A 199 -1.79 5.93 -10.72
C LEU A 199 -2.43 7.19 -10.14
N ASN A 200 -2.29 8.34 -10.79
CA ASN A 200 -2.60 9.63 -10.18
C ASN A 200 -4.05 10.10 -10.38
N SER A 201 -5.03 9.22 -10.17
CA SER A 201 -6.45 9.59 -10.24
C SER A 201 -6.80 10.75 -9.29
N ARG A 202 -6.15 10.84 -8.12
CA ARG A 202 -6.26 11.95 -7.15
C ARG A 202 -5.92 13.32 -7.76
N GLY A 203 -4.74 13.45 -8.36
CA GLY A 203 -4.34 14.70 -9.00
C GLY A 203 -5.25 15.04 -10.18
N CYS A 204 -5.60 14.03 -10.97
CA CYS A 204 -6.47 14.16 -12.14
C CYS A 204 -7.86 14.71 -11.79
N VAL A 205 -8.54 14.19 -10.76
CA VAL A 205 -9.87 14.73 -10.37
C VAL A 205 -9.80 16.16 -9.83
N VAL A 206 -8.71 16.53 -9.15
CA VAL A 206 -8.48 17.91 -8.71
C VAL A 206 -8.26 18.84 -9.91
N THR A 207 -7.53 18.38 -10.92
CA THR A 207 -7.34 19.13 -12.17
C THR A 207 -8.64 19.31 -12.93
N VAL A 208 -9.49 18.27 -13.03
CA VAL A 208 -10.83 18.39 -13.64
C VAL A 208 -11.68 19.41 -12.88
N ALA A 209 -11.70 19.36 -11.54
CA ALA A 209 -12.43 20.33 -10.72
C ALA A 209 -11.94 21.77 -10.94
N ALA A 210 -10.62 21.97 -11.03
CA ALA A 210 -10.02 23.27 -11.32
C ALA A 210 -10.40 23.77 -12.72
N ALA A 211 -10.35 22.90 -13.73
CA ALA A 211 -10.71 23.24 -15.11
C ALA A 211 -12.19 23.67 -15.22
N ILE A 212 -13.11 22.95 -14.57
CA ILE A 212 -14.54 23.33 -14.50
C ILE A 212 -14.73 24.67 -13.79
N ALA A 213 -13.88 24.98 -12.81
CA ALA A 213 -13.87 26.28 -12.14
C ALA A 213 -13.12 27.38 -12.91
N GLY A 214 -12.65 27.11 -14.14
CA GLY A 214 -11.91 28.06 -14.97
C GLY A 214 -10.50 28.38 -14.46
N ARG A 215 -9.85 27.44 -13.76
CA ARG A 215 -8.50 27.60 -13.19
C ARG A 215 -7.53 26.61 -13.81
N PRO A 216 -6.32 27.02 -14.22
CA PRO A 216 -5.30 26.10 -14.70
C PRO A 216 -4.79 25.22 -13.57
N SER A 217 -4.55 23.94 -13.86
CA SER A 217 -3.98 22.96 -12.94
C SER A 217 -3.32 21.84 -13.75
N THR A 218 -2.26 21.26 -13.19
CA THR A 218 -1.57 20.09 -13.75
C THR A 218 -1.41 19.05 -12.64
N PRO A 219 -1.76 17.78 -12.89
CA PRO A 219 -1.56 16.72 -11.91
C PRO A 219 -0.07 16.41 -11.74
N LEU A 220 0.43 16.41 -10.50
CA LEU A 220 1.79 15.97 -10.19
C LEU A 220 1.87 14.45 -10.14
N PRO A 221 2.98 13.80 -10.55
CA PRO A 221 3.12 12.34 -10.52
C PRO A 221 2.76 11.71 -9.17
N TRP A 222 2.19 10.51 -9.23
CA TRP A 222 1.90 9.73 -8.02
C TRP A 222 3.19 9.43 -7.23
N GLN A 223 3.05 9.32 -5.92
CA GLN A 223 4.11 8.93 -4.99
C GLN A 223 3.53 7.95 -3.96
N PRO A 224 4.33 7.01 -3.43
CA PRO A 224 3.88 6.05 -2.42
C PRO A 224 3.25 6.71 -1.19
N ALA A 225 3.76 7.87 -0.77
CA ALA A 225 3.23 8.64 0.37
C ALA A 225 1.78 9.09 0.17
N HIS A 226 1.28 9.13 -1.07
CA HIS A 226 -0.10 9.49 -1.32
C HIS A 226 -1.11 8.37 -0.99
N GLU A 227 -0.65 7.14 -0.73
CA GLU A 227 -1.48 6.02 -0.25
C GLU A 227 -1.57 5.97 1.29
N ALA A 228 -1.02 6.97 1.98
CA ALA A 228 -1.06 7.02 3.43
C ALA A 228 -2.51 6.93 3.97
N PRO A 229 -2.72 6.25 5.11
CA PRO A 229 -4.03 6.18 5.76
C PRO A 229 -4.66 7.58 5.93
N GLY A 230 -5.95 7.70 5.58
CA GLY A 230 -6.69 8.96 5.65
C GLY A 230 -6.55 9.87 4.41
N TRP A 231 -5.92 9.39 3.32
CA TRP A 231 -5.77 10.16 2.08
C TRP A 231 -7.10 10.72 1.56
N TRP A 232 -8.20 9.98 1.69
CA TRP A 232 -9.52 10.39 1.21
C TRP A 232 -10.02 11.62 1.97
N GLN A 233 -9.96 11.60 3.30
CA GLN A 233 -10.36 12.72 4.14
C GLN A 233 -9.45 13.94 3.91
N LEU A 234 -8.15 13.72 3.69
CA LEU A 234 -7.20 14.78 3.36
C LEU A 234 -7.51 15.42 2.00
N LEU A 235 -7.84 14.61 0.98
CA LEU A 235 -8.25 15.07 -0.34
C LEU A 235 -9.50 15.95 -0.23
N LEU A 236 -10.55 15.46 0.45
CA LEU A 236 -11.79 16.20 0.64
C LEU A 236 -11.56 17.49 1.42
N ARG A 237 -10.88 17.43 2.57
CA ARG A 237 -10.59 18.62 3.39
C ARG A 237 -9.84 19.70 2.61
N ARG A 238 -8.91 19.31 1.72
CA ARG A 238 -8.06 20.25 0.99
C ARG A 238 -8.72 20.83 -0.26
N TYR A 239 -9.41 20.00 -1.04
CA TYR A 239 -9.89 20.37 -2.37
C TYR A 239 -11.41 20.42 -2.49
N PHE A 240 -12.14 19.72 -1.62
CA PHE A 240 -13.60 19.61 -1.63
C PHE A 240 -14.18 19.81 -0.21
N PRO A 241 -13.86 20.92 0.49
CA PRO A 241 -14.10 21.05 1.93
C PRO A 241 -15.58 21.08 2.33
N THR A 242 -16.46 21.42 1.39
CA THR A 242 -17.91 21.46 1.59
C THR A 242 -18.60 20.17 1.11
N ALA A 243 -17.82 19.15 0.73
CA ALA A 243 -18.39 17.93 0.19
C ALA A 243 -19.04 17.09 1.30
N GLU A 244 -20.27 16.67 1.03
CA GLU A 244 -21.00 15.68 1.81
C GLU A 244 -20.73 14.31 1.19
N GLN A 245 -20.38 13.31 2.00
CA GLN A 245 -20.14 11.96 1.51
C GLN A 245 -21.43 11.14 1.54
N VAL A 246 -21.78 10.56 0.41
CA VAL A 246 -22.91 9.64 0.25
C VAL A 246 -22.36 8.32 -0.28
N ARG A 247 -22.77 7.20 0.34
CA ARG A 247 -22.47 5.86 -0.15
C ARG A 247 -23.55 5.46 -1.13
N CYS A 248 -23.14 4.95 -2.27
CA CYS A 248 -24.01 4.49 -3.35
C CYS A 248 -23.59 3.06 -3.72
N ALA A 249 -24.57 2.17 -3.91
CA ALA A 249 -24.35 0.80 -4.32
C ALA A 249 -23.90 0.70 -5.79
N ASP A 250 -24.43 1.59 -6.64
CA ASP A 250 -24.20 1.62 -8.08
C ASP A 250 -24.26 3.05 -8.65
N TRP A 251 -24.05 3.16 -9.97
CA TRP A 251 -24.03 4.44 -10.67
C TRP A 251 -25.41 5.10 -10.77
N ASP A 252 -26.49 4.33 -10.78
CA ASP A 252 -27.85 4.88 -10.85
C ASP A 252 -28.19 5.62 -9.56
N GLU A 253 -27.75 5.10 -8.41
CA GLU A 253 -27.82 5.81 -7.14
C GLU A 253 -26.98 7.10 -7.16
N VAL A 254 -25.77 7.09 -7.72
CA VAL A 254 -24.95 8.31 -7.85
C VAL A 254 -25.67 9.36 -8.72
N ILE A 255 -26.25 8.95 -9.83
CA ILE A 255 -27.02 9.83 -10.74
C ILE A 255 -28.21 10.42 -9.98
N THR A 256 -29.02 9.57 -9.34
CA THR A 256 -30.17 9.98 -8.53
C THR A 256 -29.77 11.00 -7.46
N GLN A 257 -28.70 10.72 -6.71
CA GLN A 257 -28.21 11.62 -5.67
C GLN A 257 -27.71 12.96 -6.23
N ALA A 258 -27.13 12.97 -7.43
CA ALA A 258 -26.70 14.19 -8.11
C ALA A 258 -27.89 15.01 -8.65
N GLU A 259 -28.94 14.35 -9.15
CA GLU A 259 -30.16 14.97 -9.65
C GLU A 259 -31.00 15.57 -8.53
N GLU A 260 -31.24 14.82 -7.44
CA GLU A 260 -31.97 15.29 -6.25
C GLU A 260 -31.29 16.49 -5.57
N SER A 261 -29.96 16.57 -5.67
CA SER A 261 -29.18 17.70 -5.16
C SER A 261 -29.33 18.97 -6.02
N GLY A 262 -29.91 18.84 -7.22
CA GLY A 262 -30.23 19.92 -8.14
C GLY A 262 -29.12 20.29 -9.13
N PRO A 263 -29.46 21.06 -10.18
CA PRO A 263 -28.52 21.56 -11.18
C PRO A 263 -27.29 22.24 -10.58
N GLY A 264 -26.12 21.98 -11.15
CA GLY A 264 -24.86 22.52 -10.68
C GLY A 264 -24.23 21.74 -9.53
N THR A 265 -24.83 20.63 -9.09
CA THR A 265 -24.17 19.68 -8.19
C THR A 265 -22.91 19.13 -8.84
N GLN A 266 -21.83 19.05 -8.08
CA GLN A 266 -20.54 18.53 -8.56
C GLN A 266 -19.87 17.71 -7.48
N GLY A 267 -18.87 16.90 -7.80
CA GLY A 267 -18.13 16.19 -6.76
C GLY A 267 -17.19 15.14 -7.29
N VAL A 268 -16.63 14.36 -6.37
CA VAL A 268 -15.75 13.24 -6.69
C VAL A 268 -16.43 11.95 -6.28
N VAL A 269 -16.41 10.97 -7.16
CA VAL A 269 -16.87 9.61 -6.86
C VAL A 269 -15.64 8.74 -6.69
N TRP A 270 -15.50 8.13 -5.52
CA TRP A 270 -14.51 7.09 -5.29
C TRP A 270 -15.10 5.73 -5.65
N VAL A 271 -14.55 5.16 -6.72
CA VAL A 271 -14.88 3.82 -7.21
C VAL A 271 -14.07 2.79 -6.42
N ARG A 272 -14.73 2.01 -5.57
CA ARG A 272 -14.13 0.91 -4.82
C ARG A 272 -14.45 -0.40 -5.51
N ARG A 273 -13.43 -1.23 -5.74
CA ARG A 273 -13.56 -2.49 -6.46
C ARG A 273 -13.17 -3.66 -5.59
N GLU A 274 -13.70 -4.82 -5.91
CA GLU A 274 -13.29 -6.08 -5.29
C GLU A 274 -13.18 -7.22 -6.29
N ILE A 275 -12.32 -8.17 -5.95
CA ILE A 275 -12.20 -9.46 -6.64
C ILE A 275 -12.26 -10.54 -5.58
N ARG A 276 -13.20 -11.48 -5.72
CA ARG A 276 -13.38 -12.60 -4.78
C ARG A 276 -13.49 -12.12 -3.32
N GLY A 277 -14.25 -11.05 -3.10
CA GLY A 277 -14.47 -10.45 -1.78
C GLY A 277 -13.27 -9.68 -1.19
N THR A 278 -12.17 -9.53 -1.94
CA THR A 278 -11.00 -8.77 -1.53
C THR A 278 -10.94 -7.44 -2.28
N GLU A 279 -10.81 -6.33 -1.55
CA GLU A 279 -10.71 -5.00 -2.15
C GLU A 279 -9.41 -4.85 -2.96
N VAL A 280 -9.52 -4.23 -4.13
CA VAL A 280 -8.45 -4.03 -5.12
C VAL A 280 -8.38 -2.56 -5.55
N SER A 281 -7.40 -2.21 -6.41
CA SER A 281 -7.18 -0.83 -6.86
C SER A 281 -8.46 -0.13 -7.31
N GLY A 282 -8.76 0.99 -6.66
CA GLY A 282 -9.91 1.83 -6.95
C GLY A 282 -9.60 2.92 -7.97
N HIS A 283 -10.59 3.78 -8.23
CA HIS A 283 -10.46 4.95 -9.10
C HIS A 283 -11.19 6.15 -8.53
N LEU A 284 -10.87 7.34 -9.03
CA LEU A 284 -11.60 8.56 -8.74
C LEU A 284 -12.09 9.17 -10.05
N VAL A 285 -13.38 9.46 -10.12
CA VAL A 285 -13.99 10.18 -11.25
C VAL A 285 -14.70 11.43 -10.75
N TYR A 286 -14.80 12.44 -11.61
CA TYR A 286 -15.48 13.68 -11.29
C TYR A 286 -16.92 13.63 -11.80
N ALA A 287 -17.89 13.92 -10.93
CA ALA A 287 -19.30 14.00 -11.31
C ALA A 287 -19.74 15.47 -11.44
N HIS A 288 -20.51 15.78 -12.47
CA HIS A 288 -21.11 17.10 -12.67
C HIS A 288 -22.54 16.98 -13.18
N ASN A 289 -23.50 17.52 -12.41
CA ASN A 289 -24.87 17.72 -12.86
C ASN A 289 -24.98 19.06 -13.59
N ASN A 290 -25.05 19.02 -14.91
CA ASN A 290 -25.26 20.17 -15.76
C ASN A 290 -26.73 20.25 -16.18
N ASN A 291 -27.52 21.07 -15.49
CA ASN A 291 -28.94 21.32 -15.80
C ASN A 291 -29.80 20.04 -15.88
N GLY A 292 -29.57 19.07 -14.99
CA GLY A 292 -30.28 17.80 -14.95
C GLY A 292 -29.60 16.67 -15.72
N ALA A 293 -28.56 16.95 -16.50
CA ALA A 293 -27.73 15.92 -17.12
C ALA A 293 -26.48 15.66 -16.27
N VAL A 294 -26.39 14.47 -15.68
CA VAL A 294 -25.22 14.05 -14.91
C VAL A 294 -24.15 13.49 -15.86
N VAL A 295 -22.96 14.07 -15.81
CA VAL A 295 -21.79 13.60 -16.55
C VAL A 295 -20.69 13.17 -15.59
N PHE A 296 -19.99 12.10 -15.96
CA PHE A 296 -18.82 11.59 -15.26
C PHE A 296 -17.58 11.80 -16.12
N LEU A 297 -16.59 12.49 -15.56
CA LEU A 297 -15.34 12.85 -16.23
C LEU A 297 -14.19 12.11 -15.58
N ASP A 298 -13.35 11.52 -16.42
CA ASP A 298 -12.12 10.86 -16.00
C ASP A 298 -10.92 11.71 -16.42
N GLY A 299 -10.29 12.34 -15.43
CA GLY A 299 -9.12 13.17 -15.65
C GLY A 299 -7.86 12.37 -16.01
N MET A 300 -7.86 11.05 -15.86
CA MET A 300 -6.74 10.20 -16.30
C MET A 300 -6.78 9.92 -17.80
N THR A 301 -7.98 9.75 -18.36
CA THR A 301 -8.17 9.48 -19.78
C THR A 301 -8.49 10.75 -20.58
N GLY A 302 -8.83 11.85 -19.90
CA GLY A 302 -9.14 13.14 -20.52
C GLY A 302 -10.53 13.23 -21.14
N GLY A 303 -11.46 12.34 -20.75
CA GLY A 303 -12.77 12.22 -21.38
C GLY A 303 -13.88 11.77 -20.43
N LEU A 304 -14.93 11.17 -21.00
CA LEU A 304 -15.99 10.54 -20.21
C LEU A 304 -15.46 9.32 -19.46
N ALA A 305 -15.88 9.17 -18.22
CA ALA A 305 -15.50 8.04 -17.40
C ALA A 305 -16.11 6.73 -17.92
N ARG A 306 -15.31 5.67 -17.90
CA ARG A 306 -15.81 4.30 -18.00
C ARG A 306 -16.46 3.94 -16.66
N LEU A 307 -17.75 3.62 -16.67
CA LEU A 307 -18.48 3.26 -15.46
C LEU A 307 -18.32 1.76 -15.19
N ASP A 308 -17.63 1.41 -14.11
CA ASP A 308 -17.49 0.00 -13.72
C ASP A 308 -18.82 -0.55 -13.20
N THR A 309 -19.27 -1.65 -13.80
CA THR A 309 -20.50 -2.37 -13.40
C THR A 309 -20.21 -3.78 -12.88
N VAL A 310 -18.98 -4.27 -13.05
CA VAL A 310 -18.53 -5.59 -12.62
C VAL A 310 -17.40 -5.44 -11.61
N GLY A 311 -17.43 -6.21 -10.53
CA GLY A 311 -16.43 -6.13 -9.47
C GLY A 311 -16.50 -4.81 -8.70
N LEU A 312 -17.63 -4.10 -8.75
CA LEU A 312 -17.89 -2.90 -7.97
C LEU A 312 -18.22 -3.32 -6.53
N ARG A 313 -17.52 -2.73 -5.57
CA ARG A 313 -17.75 -2.94 -4.14
C ARG A 313 -18.66 -1.86 -3.56
N GLU A 314 -18.35 -0.61 -3.86
CA GLU A 314 -19.07 0.56 -3.36
C GLU A 314 -18.66 1.79 -4.20
N LEU A 315 -19.56 2.76 -4.34
CA LEU A 315 -19.24 4.11 -4.78
C LEU A 315 -19.40 5.08 -3.61
N VAL A 316 -18.37 5.89 -3.34
CA VAL A 316 -18.47 6.97 -2.35
C VAL A 316 -18.51 8.29 -3.09
N PHE A 317 -19.69 8.91 -3.15
CA PHE A 317 -19.90 10.20 -3.79
C PHE A 317 -19.70 11.33 -2.78
N ALA A 318 -18.58 12.05 -2.89
CA ALA A 318 -18.35 13.30 -2.20
C ALA A 318 -18.97 14.45 -2.99
N ARG A 319 -20.25 14.75 -2.71
CA ARG A 319 -21.06 15.72 -3.44
C ARG A 319 -20.95 17.13 -2.85
N ILE A 320 -20.93 18.12 -3.72
CA ILE A 320 -21.00 19.55 -3.43
C ILE A 320 -22.26 20.07 -4.09
N ARG A 321 -23.20 20.55 -3.28
CA ARG A 321 -24.44 21.15 -3.78
C ARG A 321 -24.18 22.52 -4.39
N ALA A 322 -24.99 22.89 -5.37
CA ALA A 322 -24.95 24.23 -5.95
C ALA A 322 -25.15 25.31 -4.88
N GLY A 323 -24.39 26.40 -4.95
CA GLY A 323 -24.48 27.51 -3.99
C GLY A 323 -23.78 27.30 -2.64
N ALA A 324 -23.12 26.15 -2.41
CA ALA A 324 -22.27 25.99 -1.23
C ALA A 324 -21.19 27.09 -1.18
N PRO A 325 -20.95 27.73 -0.02
CA PRO A 325 -20.05 28.87 0.08
C PRO A 325 -18.63 28.48 -0.36
N ARG A 326 -18.17 29.10 -1.44
CA ARG A 326 -16.77 29.00 -1.89
C ARG A 326 -15.88 29.78 -0.92
N HIS A 327 -15.37 29.15 0.12
CA HIS A 327 -14.38 29.80 0.98
C HIS A 327 -13.04 29.91 0.25
N GLY A 328 -12.59 31.15 0.01
CA GLY A 328 -11.27 31.43 -0.55
C GLY A 328 -11.21 32.58 -1.58
N THR A 329 -11.91 33.69 -1.37
CA THR A 329 -11.42 34.99 -1.86
C THR A 329 -10.80 35.70 -0.68
N ALA A 330 -9.47 35.73 -0.64
CA ALA A 330 -8.73 36.66 0.20
C ALA A 330 -9.31 38.06 -0.07
N ARG A 331 -9.92 38.64 0.96
CA ARG A 331 -10.45 39.99 0.97
C ARG A 331 -9.29 40.92 0.61
N ARG A 332 -9.20 41.35 -0.66
CA ARG A 332 -8.26 42.40 -1.07
C ARG A 332 -8.52 43.60 -0.18
N PHE A 333 -7.61 43.84 0.76
CA PHE A 333 -7.54 45.08 1.49
C PHE A 333 -7.29 46.18 0.43
N ARG A 334 -8.33 46.90 0.03
CA ARG A 334 -8.16 48.16 -0.68
C ARG A 334 -7.55 49.12 0.33
N GLY A 335 -6.24 49.31 0.26
CA GLY A 335 -5.55 50.40 0.93
C GLY A 335 -6.22 51.72 0.52
N ARG A 336 -6.79 52.43 1.49
CA ARG A 336 -7.12 53.84 1.36
C ARG A 336 -5.80 54.59 1.20
N GLY A 337 -5.55 55.11 0.00
CA GLY A 337 -4.54 56.13 -0.21
C GLY A 337 -4.96 57.39 0.55
N GLY A 338 -4.26 57.70 1.63
CA GLY A 338 -4.25 59.03 2.23
C GLY A 338 -3.35 59.93 1.39
N ARG A 339 -3.94 60.93 0.75
CA ARG A 339 -3.23 62.13 0.29
C ARG A 339 -3.00 63.01 1.51
N SER A 340 -1.75 63.34 1.80
CA SER A 340 -1.40 64.50 2.61
C SER A 340 -1.09 65.65 1.66
N ALA A 341 -1.71 66.80 1.94
CA ALA A 341 -1.26 68.11 1.49
C ALA A 341 -0.13 68.60 2.38
#